data_AF-A0A6G1RCQ6-F1
#
_entry.id   AF-A0A6G1RCQ6-F1
#
_cell.length_a   1.000
_cell.length_b   1.000
_cell.length_c   1.000
_cell.angle_alpha   90.00
_cell.angle_beta   90.00
_cell.angle_gamma   90.00
#
_symmetry.space_group_name_H-M   'P 1'
#
loop_
_entity.id
_entity.type
_entity.pdbx_description
1 polymer ?
#
loop_
_entity_poly.entity_id
_entity_poly.type
_entity_poly.pdbx_seq_one_letter_code
_entity_poly.pdbx_strand_id
1 'polypeptide(L)'
;HGLKKPSLLGGPCHPWLFIEEAASREVERDFDSVYSRLVLCKTYRLDEDSKVLTLEELLYRAVQAVNMTHDAAHAQMDVKLRSLICVGLNEQVLHLWLEVLCSSLQTVEKWFHPWSFLRSPGWVQIKCELRVLCKFAFSLSQDWELPIKREEKEKKPLKEGVQDMLVKHHLFSWDIDG
;
A
#
# COMPACT_ATOMS: atom_id res chain seq x y z
N HIS A 1 -3.48 19.09 -4.42
CA HIS A 1 -3.92 20.37 -5.02
C HIS A 1 -5.45 20.40 -5.08
N GLY A 2 -6.11 21.48 -4.64
CA GLY A 2 -7.56 21.63 -4.78
C GLY A 2 -8.47 20.77 -3.90
N LEU A 3 -7.94 20.19 -2.81
CA LEU A 3 -8.74 19.45 -1.83
C LEU A 3 -9.67 20.41 -1.08
N LYS A 4 -10.96 20.08 -0.98
CA LYS A 4 -11.95 20.89 -0.27
C LYS A 4 -11.75 20.75 1.24
N LYS A 5 -11.79 21.87 1.96
CA LYS A 5 -11.91 21.84 3.42
C LYS A 5 -13.33 21.40 3.81
N PRO A 6 -13.51 20.60 4.88
CA PRO A 6 -14.83 20.19 5.33
C PRO A 6 -15.63 21.40 5.79
N SER A 7 -16.90 21.45 5.36
CA SER A 7 -17.72 22.65 5.37
C SER A 7 -18.42 22.97 6.69
N LEU A 8 -18.57 22.02 7.62
CA LEU A 8 -19.49 22.21 8.76
C LEU A 8 -18.98 21.73 10.14
N LEU A 9 -18.04 20.77 10.21
CA LEU A 9 -17.58 20.20 11.50
C LEU A 9 -16.05 20.14 11.65
N GLY A 10 -15.29 20.79 10.76
CA GLY A 10 -13.83 20.87 10.89
C GLY A 10 -13.10 19.53 10.87
N GLY A 11 -13.68 18.49 10.26
CA GLY A 11 -13.06 17.17 10.15
C GLY A 11 -11.68 17.19 9.47
N PRO A 12 -10.90 16.12 9.60
CA PRO A 12 -9.61 16.02 8.91
C PRO A 12 -9.79 16.10 7.40
N CYS A 13 -8.89 16.83 6.74
CA CYS A 13 -8.86 17.01 5.30
C CYS A 13 -7.51 16.50 4.80
N HIS A 14 -7.47 15.27 4.30
CA HIS A 14 -6.23 14.63 3.90
C HIS A 14 -6.41 13.77 2.64
N PRO A 15 -5.45 13.75 1.69
CA PRO A 15 -5.53 12.90 0.50
C PRO A 15 -5.77 11.41 0.80
N TRP A 16 -5.24 10.91 1.92
CA TRP A 16 -5.48 9.54 2.37
C TRP A 16 -6.96 9.22 2.57
N LEU A 17 -7.74 10.11 3.19
CA LEU A 17 -9.19 9.88 3.37
C LEU A 17 -9.94 9.80 2.04
N PHE A 18 -9.53 10.61 1.06
CA PHE A 18 -10.06 10.51 -0.30
C PHE A 18 -9.74 9.15 -0.92
N ILE A 19 -8.50 8.67 -0.77
CA ILE A 19 -8.07 7.37 -1.30
C ILE A 19 -8.85 6.22 -0.64
N GLU A 20 -9.04 6.26 0.68
CA GLU A 20 -9.83 5.27 1.41
C GLU A 20 -11.26 5.21 0.93
N GLU A 21 -11.91 6.38 0.79
CA GLU A 21 -13.28 6.46 0.30
C GLU A 21 -13.38 5.96 -1.15
N ALA A 22 -12.49 6.42 -2.04
CA ALA A 22 -12.50 6.01 -3.43
C ALA A 22 -12.29 4.50 -3.57
N ALA A 23 -11.27 3.94 -2.92
CA ALA A 23 -10.98 2.51 -2.98
C ALA A 23 -12.12 1.65 -2.41
N SER A 24 -12.78 2.10 -1.34
CA SER A 24 -13.93 1.39 -0.75
C SER A 24 -15.14 1.41 -1.69
N ARG A 25 -15.36 2.54 -2.37
CA ARG A 25 -16.50 2.72 -3.26
C ARG A 25 -16.41 1.85 -4.51
N GLU A 26 -15.22 1.67 -5.07
CA GLU A 26 -15.04 0.84 -6.28
C GLU A 26 -15.39 -0.63 -6.05
N VAL A 27 -15.33 -1.12 -4.81
CA VAL A 27 -15.66 -2.52 -4.44
C VAL A 27 -17.03 -2.68 -3.77
N GLU A 28 -17.73 -1.57 -3.48
CA GLU A 28 -18.94 -1.55 -2.65
C GLU A 28 -20.08 -2.39 -3.23
N ARG A 29 -20.27 -2.35 -4.55
CA ARG A 29 -21.40 -3.02 -5.23
C ARG A 29 -21.37 -4.54 -5.07
N ASP A 30 -20.16 -5.13 -4.97
CA ASP A 30 -19.94 -6.57 -4.97
C ASP A 30 -19.09 -7.01 -3.75
N PHE A 31 -19.25 -6.28 -2.63
CA PHE A 31 -18.35 -6.36 -1.47
C PHE A 31 -18.14 -7.77 -0.92
N ASP A 32 -19.22 -8.56 -0.72
CA ASP A 32 -19.10 -9.92 -0.17
C ASP A 32 -18.29 -10.85 -1.07
N SER A 33 -18.44 -10.69 -2.39
CA SER A 33 -17.71 -11.46 -3.40
C SER A 33 -16.24 -11.03 -3.43
N VAL A 34 -15.99 -9.73 -3.42
CA VAL A 34 -14.64 -9.15 -3.35
C VAL A 34 -13.92 -9.64 -2.09
N TYR A 35 -14.55 -9.50 -0.92
CA TYR A 35 -13.99 -9.94 0.35
C TYR A 35 -13.68 -11.43 0.36
N SER A 36 -14.62 -12.26 -0.09
CA SER A 36 -14.42 -13.72 -0.21
C SER A 36 -13.20 -14.04 -1.08
N ARG A 37 -13.07 -13.38 -2.24
CA ARG A 37 -11.93 -13.59 -3.13
C ARG A 37 -10.61 -13.09 -2.55
N LEU A 38 -10.60 -11.94 -1.86
CA LEU A 38 -9.41 -11.43 -1.18
C LEU A 38 -8.92 -12.40 -0.10
N VAL A 39 -9.85 -12.96 0.69
CA VAL A 39 -9.53 -13.97 1.71
C VAL A 39 -8.97 -15.24 1.06
N LEU A 40 -9.60 -15.73 -0.01
CA LEU A 40 -9.11 -16.92 -0.73
C LEU A 40 -7.73 -16.68 -1.35
N CYS A 41 -7.52 -15.53 -2.00
CA CYS A 41 -6.22 -15.18 -2.58
C CYS A 41 -5.13 -15.20 -1.52
N LYS A 42 -5.36 -14.59 -0.36
CA LYS A 42 -4.41 -14.59 0.75
C LYS A 42 -4.19 -15.99 1.34
N THR A 43 -5.25 -16.78 1.49
CA THR A 43 -5.17 -18.12 2.11
C THR A 43 -4.39 -19.11 1.23
N TYR A 44 -4.57 -19.02 -0.09
CA TYR A 44 -3.97 -19.94 -1.05
C TYR A 44 -2.80 -19.35 -1.84
N ARG A 45 -2.35 -18.12 -1.53
CA ARG A 45 -1.28 -17.38 -2.22
C ARG A 45 -1.51 -17.23 -3.73
N LEU A 46 -2.78 -17.09 -4.13
CA LEU A 46 -3.16 -16.96 -5.54
C LEU A 46 -2.76 -15.61 -6.14
N ASP A 47 -2.40 -14.64 -5.30
CA ASP A 47 -1.95 -13.31 -5.68
C ASP A 47 -0.51 -13.28 -6.23
N GLU A 48 0.23 -14.39 -6.17
CA GLU A 48 1.50 -14.54 -6.89
C GLU A 48 1.31 -14.49 -8.41
N ASP A 49 0.09 -14.81 -8.90
CA ASP A 49 -0.33 -14.54 -10.26
C ASP A 49 -1.06 -13.19 -10.33
N SER A 50 -0.41 -12.19 -10.95
CA SER A 50 -0.85 -10.79 -11.08
C SER A 50 -2.16 -10.57 -11.88
N LYS A 51 -2.98 -11.61 -12.06
CA LYS A 51 -4.21 -11.64 -12.86
C LYS A 51 -5.48 -11.97 -12.06
N VAL A 52 -5.38 -12.28 -10.77
CA VAL A 52 -6.52 -12.78 -9.98
C VAL A 52 -7.44 -11.66 -9.45
N LEU A 53 -6.88 -10.48 -9.20
CA LEU A 53 -7.61 -9.31 -8.71
C LEU A 53 -7.70 -8.24 -9.79
N THR A 54 -8.82 -7.49 -9.81
CA THR A 54 -8.91 -6.27 -10.61
C THR A 54 -8.06 -5.17 -9.96
N LEU A 55 -7.84 -4.06 -10.69
CA LEU A 55 -7.03 -2.95 -10.19
C LEU A 55 -7.68 -2.26 -8.98
N GLU A 56 -9.00 -2.18 -8.98
CA GLU A 56 -9.83 -1.64 -7.91
C GLU A 56 -9.68 -2.46 -6.63
N GLU A 57 -9.71 -3.79 -6.76
CA GLU A 57 -9.61 -4.71 -5.62
C GLU A 57 -8.19 -4.81 -5.11
N LEU A 58 -7.21 -4.74 -6.01
CA LEU A 58 -5.80 -4.66 -5.66
C LEU A 58 -5.51 -3.36 -4.88
N LEU A 59 -6.08 -2.23 -5.32
CA LEU A 59 -6.02 -0.95 -4.62
C LEU A 59 -6.70 -1.04 -3.25
N TYR A 60 -7.93 -1.56 -3.19
CA TYR A 60 -8.67 -1.74 -1.94
C TYR A 60 -7.88 -2.59 -0.95
N ARG A 61 -7.36 -3.74 -1.39
CA ARG A 61 -6.50 -4.63 -0.59
C ARG A 61 -5.27 -3.91 -0.05
N ALA A 62 -4.58 -3.15 -0.89
CA ALA A 62 -3.40 -2.40 -0.49
C ALA A 62 -3.71 -1.32 0.55
N VAL A 63 -4.81 -0.57 0.38
CA VAL A 63 -5.28 0.43 1.34
C VAL A 63 -5.60 -0.23 2.69
N GLN A 64 -6.33 -1.35 2.70
CA GLN A 64 -6.64 -2.08 3.93
C GLN A 64 -5.37 -2.62 4.62
N ALA A 65 -4.42 -3.13 3.85
CA ALA A 65 -3.15 -3.62 4.39
C ALA A 65 -2.31 -2.50 5.02
N VAL A 66 -2.23 -1.35 4.35
CA VAL A 66 -1.55 -0.15 4.89
C VAL A 66 -2.26 0.31 6.15
N ASN A 67 -3.58 0.45 6.16
CA ASN A 67 -4.34 0.83 7.35
C ASN A 67 -4.06 -0.10 8.53
N MET A 68 -4.24 -1.41 8.33
CA MET A 68 -4.02 -2.40 9.38
C MET A 68 -2.62 -2.31 9.99
N THR A 69 -1.58 -2.19 9.17
CA THR A 69 -0.19 -2.15 9.64
C THR A 69 0.20 -0.81 10.26
N HIS A 70 -0.26 0.29 9.69
CA HIS A 70 0.12 1.64 10.08
C HIS A 70 -0.68 2.15 11.28
N ASP A 71 -1.96 1.77 11.39
CA ASP A 71 -2.78 2.10 12.56
C ASP A 71 -2.28 1.40 13.81
N ALA A 72 -1.83 0.14 13.69
CA ALA A 72 -1.18 -0.59 14.77
C ALA A 72 0.12 0.08 15.26
N ALA A 73 0.75 0.91 14.41
CA ALA A 73 1.94 1.68 14.74
C ALA A 73 1.64 3.16 15.06
N HIS A 74 0.36 3.55 15.11
CA HIS A 74 -0.09 4.94 15.27
C HIS A 74 0.53 5.92 14.26
N ALA A 75 0.79 5.45 13.04
CA ALA A 75 1.44 6.23 12.01
C ALA A 75 0.51 7.28 11.41
N GLN A 76 1.10 8.41 11.00
CA GLN A 76 0.36 9.52 10.39
C GLN A 76 -0.12 9.18 8.98
N MET A 77 -1.13 9.90 8.50
CA MET A 77 -1.74 9.66 7.19
C MET A 77 -0.76 9.92 6.03
N ASP A 78 0.21 10.83 6.20
CA ASP A 78 1.30 11.03 5.22
C ASP A 78 2.18 9.78 5.10
N VAL A 79 2.42 9.07 6.20
CA VAL A 79 3.17 7.81 6.22
C VAL A 79 2.41 6.75 5.44
N LYS A 80 1.12 6.60 5.73
CA LYS A 80 0.24 5.69 4.97
C LYS A 80 0.28 5.97 3.47
N LEU A 81 0.19 7.26 3.09
CA LEU A 81 0.22 7.66 1.68
C LEU A 81 1.54 7.28 1.00
N ARG A 82 2.68 7.54 1.64
CA ARG A 82 4.00 7.18 1.10
C ARG A 82 4.19 5.67 1.01
N SER A 83 3.71 4.92 2.00
CA SER A 83 3.74 3.46 1.97
C SER A 83 2.88 2.88 0.85
N LEU A 84 1.70 3.44 0.59
CA LEU A 84 0.87 3.02 -0.56
C LEU A 84 1.57 3.31 -1.89
N ILE A 85 2.31 4.42 -2.02
CA ILE A 85 3.13 4.69 -3.21
C ILE A 85 4.19 3.61 -3.38
N CYS A 86 4.88 3.20 -2.30
CA CYS A 86 5.83 2.07 -2.34
C CYS A 86 5.16 0.78 -2.82
N VAL A 87 3.95 0.46 -2.33
CA VAL A 87 3.19 -0.70 -2.80
C VAL A 87 2.92 -0.60 -4.30
N GLY A 88 2.37 0.51 -4.77
CA GLY A 88 2.03 0.69 -6.19
C GLY A 88 3.24 0.66 -7.13
N LEU A 89 4.41 1.08 -6.66
CA LEU A 89 5.68 0.98 -7.39
C LEU A 89 6.18 -0.46 -7.45
N ASN A 90 6.18 -1.18 -6.33
CA ASN A 90 6.58 -2.59 -6.27
C ASN A 90 5.70 -3.47 -7.18
N GLU A 91 4.39 -3.21 -7.17
CA GLU A 91 3.39 -3.89 -8.00
C GLU A 91 3.38 -3.36 -9.45
N GLN A 92 4.14 -2.31 -9.78
CA GLN A 92 4.20 -1.66 -11.10
C GLN A 92 2.85 -1.10 -11.62
N VAL A 93 1.87 -0.93 -10.73
CA VAL A 93 0.50 -0.48 -11.05
C VAL A 93 0.18 0.94 -10.58
N LEU A 94 1.14 1.71 -10.04
CA LEU A 94 0.89 3.05 -9.49
C LEU A 94 0.11 3.98 -10.45
N HIS A 95 0.45 3.94 -11.74
CA HIS A 95 -0.23 4.71 -12.79
C HIS A 95 -1.68 4.27 -13.00
N LEU A 96 -1.97 2.99 -12.86
CA LEU A 96 -3.32 2.41 -12.96
C LEU A 96 -4.15 2.75 -11.74
N TRP A 97 -3.55 2.75 -10.54
CA TRP A 97 -4.24 3.22 -9.34
C TRP A 97 -4.58 4.71 -9.40
N LEU A 98 -3.72 5.55 -9.97
CA LEU A 98 -4.08 6.94 -10.24
C LEU A 98 -5.32 7.02 -11.14
N GLU A 99 -5.39 6.20 -12.19
CA GLU A 99 -6.55 6.13 -13.08
C GLU A 99 -7.83 5.72 -12.35
N VAL A 100 -7.78 4.68 -11.51
CA VAL A 100 -8.91 4.24 -10.68
C VAL A 100 -9.40 5.39 -9.80
N LEU A 101 -8.49 6.05 -9.08
CA LEU A 101 -8.83 7.19 -8.21
C LEU A 101 -9.45 8.37 -8.98
N CYS A 102 -8.91 8.70 -10.17
CA CYS A 102 -9.40 9.81 -10.98
C CYS A 102 -10.74 9.49 -11.69
N SER A 103 -10.99 8.21 -11.97
CA SER A 103 -12.20 7.74 -12.63
C SER A 103 -13.39 7.64 -11.68
N SER A 104 -13.15 7.63 -10.36
CA SER A 104 -14.18 7.69 -9.32
C SER A 104 -14.82 9.09 -9.24
N LEU A 105 -15.49 9.52 -10.31
CA LEU A 105 -15.92 10.90 -10.53
C LEU A 105 -16.67 11.45 -9.33
N GLN A 106 -17.71 10.75 -8.87
CA GLN A 106 -18.54 11.19 -7.74
C GLN A 106 -17.71 11.45 -6.46
N THR A 107 -16.69 10.64 -6.21
CA THR A 107 -15.78 10.80 -5.07
C THR A 107 -14.83 11.98 -5.30
N VAL A 108 -14.27 12.11 -6.50
CA VAL A 108 -13.45 13.27 -6.89
C VAL A 108 -14.26 14.57 -6.76
N GLU A 109 -15.52 14.58 -7.19
CA GLU A 109 -16.40 15.73 -7.09
C GLU A 109 -16.72 16.12 -5.66
N LYS A 110 -16.88 15.13 -4.78
CA LYS A 110 -17.05 15.34 -3.35
C LYS A 110 -15.82 16.00 -2.74
N TRP A 111 -14.63 15.49 -3.04
CA TRP A 111 -13.38 15.86 -2.34
C TRP A 111 -12.63 17.05 -2.94
N PHE A 112 -12.78 17.35 -4.23
CA PHE A 112 -11.97 18.34 -4.92
C PHE A 112 -12.78 19.49 -5.52
N HIS A 113 -12.26 20.72 -5.41
CA HIS A 113 -12.83 21.88 -6.08
C HIS A 113 -12.75 21.73 -7.61
N PRO A 114 -13.66 22.36 -8.39
CA PRO A 114 -13.66 22.26 -9.85
C PRO A 114 -12.35 22.69 -10.54
N TRP A 115 -11.59 23.61 -9.93
CA TRP A 115 -10.27 24.05 -10.42
C TRP A 115 -9.13 23.10 -10.04
N SER A 116 -9.43 22.01 -9.31
CA SER A 116 -8.43 21.00 -8.95
C SER A 116 -7.88 20.31 -10.19
N PHE A 117 -6.62 19.89 -10.09
CA PHE A 117 -5.97 19.13 -11.14
C PHE A 117 -6.63 17.77 -11.37
N LEU A 118 -7.14 17.13 -10.30
CA LEU A 118 -7.92 15.89 -10.37
C LEU A 118 -9.30 16.08 -11.02
N ARG A 119 -9.76 17.34 -11.12
CA ARG A 119 -11.02 17.73 -11.80
C ARG A 119 -10.79 18.18 -13.24
N SER A 120 -9.56 18.08 -13.76
CA SER A 120 -9.20 18.41 -15.14
C SER A 120 -8.61 17.19 -15.85
N PRO A 121 -8.51 17.18 -17.19
CA PRO A 121 -7.81 16.12 -17.92
C PRO A 121 -6.30 16.03 -17.62
N GLY A 122 -5.73 16.95 -16.83
CA GLY A 122 -4.31 16.99 -16.53
C GLY A 122 -3.79 15.73 -15.84
N TRP A 123 -4.62 15.02 -15.07
CA TRP A 123 -4.23 13.75 -14.43
C TRP A 123 -3.80 12.67 -15.44
N VAL A 124 -4.28 12.75 -16.68
CA VAL A 124 -3.87 11.83 -17.77
C VAL A 124 -2.39 12.00 -18.09
N GLN A 125 -1.87 13.24 -18.05
CA GLN A 125 -0.44 13.50 -18.24
C GLN A 125 0.37 12.90 -17.09
N ILE A 126 -0.05 13.11 -15.84
CA ILE A 126 0.61 12.50 -14.67
C ILE A 126 0.61 10.97 -14.80
N LYS A 127 -0.51 10.36 -15.21
CA LYS A 127 -0.59 8.92 -15.46
C LYS A 127 0.45 8.46 -16.49
N CYS A 128 0.60 9.18 -17.60
CA CYS A 128 1.56 8.85 -18.64
C CYS A 128 3.01 8.91 -18.13
N GLU A 129 3.36 9.91 -17.32
CA GLU A 129 4.68 10.01 -16.70
C GLU A 129 4.93 8.87 -15.70
N LEU A 130 3.94 8.58 -14.84
CA LEU A 130 4.03 7.47 -13.88
C LEU A 130 4.12 6.10 -14.57
N ARG A 131 3.53 5.94 -15.77
CA ARG A 131 3.59 4.69 -16.52
C ARG A 131 5.03 4.29 -16.87
N VAL A 132 5.95 5.23 -17.04
CA VAL A 132 7.35 4.90 -17.32
C VAL A 132 7.98 4.12 -16.15
N LEU A 133 7.52 4.39 -14.92
CA LEU A 133 8.02 3.71 -13.72
C LEU A 133 7.67 2.21 -13.71
N CYS A 134 6.66 1.75 -14.46
CA CYS A 134 6.32 0.33 -14.53
C CYS A 134 7.39 -0.53 -15.23
N LYS A 135 8.42 0.09 -15.82
CA LYS A 135 9.56 -0.59 -16.44
C LYS A 135 10.65 -1.02 -15.44
N PHE A 136 10.54 -0.60 -14.19
CA PHE A 136 11.51 -0.92 -13.15
C PHE A 136 10.90 -1.92 -12.15
N ALA A 137 11.69 -2.89 -11.72
CA ALA A 137 11.33 -3.81 -10.65
C ALA A 137 11.74 -3.20 -9.30
N PHE A 138 10.82 -2.50 -8.67
CA PHE A 138 11.05 -1.90 -7.36
C PHE A 138 10.97 -2.94 -6.25
N SER A 139 11.77 -2.76 -5.20
CA SER A 139 11.70 -3.53 -3.95
C SER A 139 11.82 -2.57 -2.77
N LEU A 140 10.79 -1.74 -2.60
CA LEU A 140 10.71 -0.70 -1.58
C LEU A 140 10.06 -1.25 -0.31
N SER A 141 10.64 -0.94 0.85
CA SER A 141 10.03 -1.22 2.15
C SER A 141 8.81 -0.31 2.37
N GLN A 142 7.68 -0.93 2.68
CA GLN A 142 6.39 -0.26 2.96
C GLN A 142 6.28 0.18 4.43
N ASP A 143 7.21 -0.27 5.26
CA ASP A 143 7.27 -0.07 6.70
C ASP A 143 8.49 0.77 7.13
N TRP A 144 9.23 1.32 6.15
CA TRP A 144 10.48 2.07 6.37
C TRP A 144 10.34 3.20 7.40
N GLU A 145 9.20 3.87 7.40
CA GLU A 145 8.91 4.99 8.29
C GLU A 145 8.10 4.60 9.54
N LEU A 146 7.81 3.31 9.70
CA LEU A 146 7.18 2.82 10.91
C LEU A 146 8.23 2.71 12.03
N PRO A 147 7.85 2.97 13.28
CA PRO A 147 8.72 2.71 14.42
C PRO A 147 9.11 1.23 14.43
N ILE A 148 10.43 0.96 14.54
CA ILE A 148 10.97 -0.40 14.63
C ILE A 148 10.24 -1.14 15.75
N LYS A 149 9.52 -2.21 15.41
CA LYS A 149 8.91 -3.09 16.42
C LYS A 149 10.03 -3.62 17.30
N ARG A 150 9.96 -3.30 18.61
CA ARG A 150 10.97 -3.75 19.61
C ARG A 150 11.19 -5.26 19.58
N GLU A 151 10.20 -6.04 19.13
CA GLU A 151 10.29 -7.50 18.98
C GLU A 151 11.40 -7.98 18.02
N GLU A 152 11.76 -7.22 16.98
CA GLU A 152 12.87 -7.61 16.10
C GLU A 152 14.25 -7.41 16.75
N LYS A 153 14.34 -6.46 17.69
CA LYS A 153 15.52 -6.32 18.55
C LYS A 153 15.64 -7.46 19.56
N GLU A 154 14.55 -8.15 19.91
CA GLU A 154 14.56 -9.31 20.81
C GLU A 154 14.83 -10.64 20.09
N LYS A 155 14.51 -10.75 18.79
CA LYS A 155 14.84 -11.95 17.99
C LYS A 155 16.28 -11.97 17.48
N LYS A 156 16.92 -10.81 17.27
CA LYS A 156 18.35 -10.71 16.93
C LYS A 156 19.30 -11.37 17.95
N PRO A 157 19.19 -11.14 19.28
CA PRO A 157 20.10 -11.75 20.25
C PRO A 157 19.97 -13.26 20.32
N LEU A 158 18.78 -13.83 20.05
CA LEU A 158 18.58 -15.27 20.03
C LEU A 158 19.24 -15.93 18.81
N LYS A 159 19.17 -15.31 17.63
CA LYS A 159 19.78 -15.86 16.41
C LYS A 159 21.31 -15.85 16.48
N GLU A 160 21.89 -14.76 16.99
CA GLU A 160 23.33 -14.65 17.26
C GLU A 160 23.76 -15.63 18.35
N GLY A 161 23.01 -15.73 19.46
CA GLY A 161 23.31 -16.66 20.54
C GLY A 161 23.24 -18.13 20.13
N VAL A 162 22.27 -18.52 19.29
CA VAL A 162 22.18 -19.88 18.74
C VAL A 162 23.32 -20.16 17.77
N GLN A 163 23.68 -19.21 16.91
CA GLN A 163 24.83 -19.35 16.01
C GLN A 163 26.14 -19.53 16.80
N ASP A 164 26.36 -18.72 17.83
CA ASP A 164 27.52 -18.83 18.72
C ASP A 164 27.53 -20.16 19.48
N MET A 165 26.36 -20.65 19.92
CA MET A 165 26.23 -21.94 20.60
C MET A 165 26.58 -23.11 19.66
N LEU A 166 26.09 -23.07 18.42
CA LEU A 166 26.34 -24.12 17.43
C LEU A 166 27.81 -24.18 17.00
N VAL A 167 28.46 -23.01 16.88
CA VAL A 167 29.91 -22.91 16.61
C VAL A 167 30.73 -23.39 17.81
N LYS A 168 30.38 -22.94 19.04
CA LYS A 168 31.10 -23.28 20.27
C LYS A 168 31.01 -24.76 20.64
N HIS A 169 29.89 -25.42 20.35
CA HIS A 169 29.72 -26.86 20.61
C HIS A 169 30.12 -27.73 19.42
N HIS A 170 30.75 -27.17 18.39
CA HIS A 170 31.18 -27.88 17.17
C HIS A 170 30.06 -28.69 16.50
N LEU A 171 28.81 -28.24 16.64
CA LEU A 171 27.64 -28.93 16.08
C LEU A 171 27.49 -28.67 14.58
N PHE A 172 28.13 -27.62 14.06
CA PHE A 172 28.30 -27.36 12.63
C PHE A 172 29.65 -26.66 12.39
N SER A 173 30.56 -27.32 11.66
CA SER A 173 31.73 -26.66 11.07
C SER A 173 31.39 -26.27 9.64
N TRP A 174 31.25 -24.97 9.38
CA TRP A 174 31.35 -24.49 8.01
C TRP A 174 32.83 -24.38 7.68
N ASP A 175 33.42 -25.42 7.09
CA ASP A 175 34.63 -25.25 6.31
C ASP A 175 34.20 -24.54 5.01
N ILE A 176 34.23 -23.21 5.03
CA ILE A 176 34.13 -22.41 3.82
C ILE A 176 35.55 -22.21 3.30
N ASP A 177 36.03 -23.20 2.56
CA ASP A 177 37.03 -23.01 1.52
C ASP A 177 36.36 -23.35 0.17
N GLY A 178 36.10 -22.33 -0.65
CA GLY A 178 35.64 -22.48 -2.05
C GLY A 178 34.42 -21.66 -2.41
#